data_AF-A0A3D8IKK4-F1
#
_entry.id   AF-A0A3D8IKK4-F1
#
_cell.length_a   1.000
_cell.length_b   1.000
_cell.length_c   1.000
_cell.angle_alpha   90.00
_cell.angle_beta   90.00
_cell.angle_gamma   90.00
#
_symmetry.space_group_name_H-M   'P 1'
#
loop_
_entity.id
_entity.type
_entity.pdbx_description
1 polymer ?
#
loop_
_entity_poly.entity_id
_entity_poly.type
_entity_poly.pdbx_seq_one_letter_code
_entity_poly.pdbx_strand_id
1 'polypeptide(L)'
;MKILHILCIVLLVCVKADHLNGFLENIYDEIRELDLNKEQEKELRNIIKKHHTFLKQWYIDVKKNSDEIMKNFANSSLERHSIELMQDNILSSERVRVEQEFIMNVYDILNKEQRKKFSTSINKQNRNINTLENNNKTFGEFKQQNIDF
;
A
#
# COMPACT_ATOMS: atom_id res chain seq x y z
N MET A 1 -16.84 -19.35 19.93
CA MET A 1 -16.42 -20.02 18.66
C MET A 1 -16.48 -19.15 17.38
N LYS A 2 -17.04 -17.92 17.40
CA LYS A 2 -17.09 -17.03 16.21
C LYS A 2 -15.80 -16.25 15.94
N ILE A 3 -15.07 -15.85 16.99
CA ILE A 3 -13.80 -15.11 16.91
C ILE A 3 -12.70 -15.94 16.24
N LEU A 4 -12.71 -17.27 16.44
CA LEU A 4 -11.70 -18.18 15.87
C LEU A 4 -11.80 -18.30 14.34
N HIS A 5 -13.00 -18.20 13.77
CA HIS A 5 -13.20 -18.27 12.31
C HIS A 5 -12.76 -16.98 11.61
N ILE A 6 -12.94 -15.82 12.25
CA ILE A 6 -12.44 -14.54 11.74
C ILE A 6 -10.91 -14.53 11.74
N LEU A 7 -10.30 -15.06 12.81
CA LEU A 7 -8.84 -15.18 12.92
C LEU A 7 -8.24 -16.04 11.79
N CYS A 8 -8.85 -17.19 11.48
CA CYS A 8 -8.35 -18.10 10.44
C CYS A 8 -8.50 -17.53 9.01
N ILE A 9 -9.57 -16.79 8.72
CA ILE A 9 -9.76 -16.19 7.39
C ILE A 9 -8.78 -15.03 7.17
N VAL A 10 -8.51 -14.22 8.21
CA VAL A 10 -7.52 -13.14 8.15
C VAL A 10 -6.11 -13.71 8.01
N LEU A 11 -5.75 -14.73 8.79
CA LEU A 11 -4.45 -15.41 8.67
C LEU A 11 -4.25 -16.05 7.28
N LEU A 12 -5.28 -16.64 6.67
CA LEU A 12 -5.15 -17.24 5.33
C LEU A 12 -5.00 -16.21 4.20
N VAL A 13 -5.49 -14.98 4.38
CA VAL A 13 -5.29 -13.88 3.42
C VAL A 13 -3.94 -13.18 3.64
N CYS A 14 -3.48 -13.06 4.89
CA CYS A 14 -2.21 -12.42 5.22
C CYS A 14 -0.98 -13.28 4.87
N VAL A 15 -1.06 -14.62 4.97
CA VAL A 15 0.11 -15.51 4.78
C VAL A 15 0.58 -15.63 3.31
N LYS A 16 -0.10 -14.98 2.35
CA LYS A 16 0.37 -14.92 0.94
C LYS A 16 0.78 -13.52 0.47
N ALA A 17 0.77 -12.53 1.36
CA ALA A 17 1.25 -11.19 1.09
C ALA A 17 2.60 -10.98 1.80
N ASP A 18 3.60 -11.79 1.44
CA ASP A 18 4.97 -11.56 1.89
C ASP A 18 5.39 -10.12 1.49
N HIS A 19 5.57 -9.29 2.51
CA HIS A 19 6.25 -7.99 2.51
C HIS A 19 5.74 -6.93 1.51
N LEU A 20 4.51 -6.45 1.70
CA LEU A 20 4.09 -5.12 1.21
C LEU A 20 4.20 -4.11 2.37
N ASN A 21 5.33 -3.41 2.43
CA ASN A 21 5.66 -2.41 3.47
C ASN A 21 4.48 -1.53 3.93
N GLY A 22 4.01 -1.78 5.16
CA GLY A 22 3.71 -0.78 6.17
C GLY A 22 2.36 -0.05 6.15
N PHE A 23 1.89 0.45 5.01
CA PHE A 23 0.69 1.33 5.03
C PHE A 23 -0.61 0.52 5.13
N LEU A 24 -0.81 -0.44 4.24
CA LEU A 24 -2.06 -1.21 4.18
C LEU A 24 -2.19 -2.21 5.33
N GLU A 25 -1.09 -2.81 5.77
CA GLU A 25 -1.07 -3.75 6.89
C GLU A 25 -1.61 -3.09 8.16
N ASN A 26 -1.16 -1.86 8.43
CA ASN A 26 -1.65 -1.06 9.56
C ASN A 26 -3.09 -0.58 9.34
N ILE A 27 -3.53 -0.25 8.13
CA ILE A 27 -4.93 0.10 7.87
C ILE A 27 -5.87 -1.09 8.09
N TYR A 28 -5.46 -2.31 7.73
CA TYR A 28 -6.27 -3.51 7.97
C TYR A 28 -6.50 -3.77 9.46
N ASP A 29 -5.48 -3.57 10.29
CA ASP A 29 -5.60 -3.70 11.73
C ASP A 29 -6.52 -2.62 12.32
N GLU A 30 -6.41 -1.37 11.89
CA GLU A 30 -7.29 -0.28 12.35
C GLU A 30 -8.76 -0.51 11.95
N ILE A 31 -9.00 -1.07 10.75
CA ILE A 31 -10.36 -1.43 10.32
C ILE A 31 -10.93 -2.55 11.21
N ARG A 32 -10.09 -3.47 11.69
CA ARG A 32 -10.50 -4.56 12.58
C ARG A 32 -10.93 -4.07 13.97
N GLU A 33 -10.40 -2.92 14.41
CA GLU A 33 -10.82 -2.25 15.64
C GLU A 33 -12.14 -1.48 15.51
N LEU A 34 -12.68 -1.37 14.29
CA LEU A 34 -14.02 -0.84 14.08
C LEU A 34 -15.04 -1.93 14.42
N ASP A 35 -15.99 -1.61 15.30
CA ASP A 35 -17.14 -2.46 15.59
C ASP A 35 -18.08 -2.50 14.36
N LEU A 36 -17.70 -3.25 13.33
CA LEU A 36 -18.44 -3.38 12.08
C LEU A 36 -19.66 -4.29 12.27
N ASN A 37 -20.78 -3.90 11.67
CA ASN A 37 -21.93 -4.79 11.57
C ASN A 37 -21.74 -5.82 10.43
N LYS A 38 -22.61 -6.83 10.38
CA LYS A 38 -22.49 -7.92 9.38
C LYS A 38 -22.53 -7.45 7.93
N GLU A 39 -23.29 -6.42 7.61
CA GLU A 39 -23.35 -5.89 6.24
C GLU A 39 -22.06 -5.15 5.89
N GLN A 40 -21.58 -4.30 6.79
CA GLN A 40 -20.30 -3.61 6.65
C GLN A 40 -19.13 -4.60 6.49
N GLU A 41 -19.10 -5.67 7.29
CA GLU A 41 -18.06 -6.70 7.13
C GLU A 41 -18.11 -7.40 5.76
N LYS A 42 -19.32 -7.64 5.23
CA LYS A 42 -19.50 -8.25 3.90
C LYS A 42 -19.00 -7.32 2.81
N GLU A 43 -19.35 -6.04 2.89
CA GLU A 43 -18.88 -5.02 1.94
C GLU A 43 -17.37 -4.82 2.04
N LEU A 44 -16.83 -4.73 3.24
CA LEU A 44 -15.40 -4.67 3.48
C LEU A 44 -14.68 -5.84 2.82
N ARG A 45 -15.14 -7.08 3.02
CA ARG A 45 -14.53 -8.26 2.35
C ARG A 45 -14.46 -8.11 0.84
N ASN A 46 -15.48 -7.53 0.20
CA ASN A 46 -15.46 -7.27 -1.24
C ASN A 46 -14.44 -6.19 -1.62
N ILE A 47 -14.37 -5.11 -0.86
CA ILE A 47 -13.38 -4.03 -1.04
C ILE A 47 -11.96 -4.58 -0.94
N ILE A 48 -11.67 -5.37 0.11
CA ILE A 48 -10.36 -6.02 0.32
C ILE A 48 -10.03 -6.94 -0.85
N LYS A 49 -10.97 -7.78 -1.27
CA LYS A 49 -10.76 -8.72 -2.39
C LYS A 49 -10.45 -7.99 -3.70
N LYS A 50 -11.17 -6.92 -4.02
CA LYS A 50 -10.93 -6.09 -5.22
C LYS A 50 -9.52 -5.48 -5.16
N HIS A 51 -9.17 -4.87 -4.02
CA HIS A 51 -7.87 -4.25 -3.82
C HIS A 51 -6.71 -5.26 -3.91
N HIS A 52 -6.83 -6.40 -3.24
CA HIS A 52 -5.82 -7.47 -3.30
C HIS A 52 -5.64 -8.03 -4.72
N THR A 53 -6.73 -8.18 -5.47
CA THR A 53 -6.68 -8.63 -6.87
C THR A 53 -5.91 -7.63 -7.73
N PHE A 54 -6.16 -6.33 -7.54
CA PHE A 54 -5.40 -5.28 -8.21
C PHE A 54 -3.92 -5.33 -7.83
N LEU A 55 -3.57 -5.36 -6.53
CA LEU A 55 -2.18 -5.38 -6.08
C LEU A 55 -1.39 -6.57 -6.63
N LYS A 56 -2.02 -7.74 -6.71
CA LYS A 56 -1.40 -8.93 -7.29
C LYS A 56 -1.06 -8.70 -8.77
N GLN A 57 -1.98 -8.13 -9.54
CA GLN A 57 -1.74 -7.85 -10.96
C GLN A 57 -0.69 -6.74 -11.14
N TRP A 58 -0.83 -5.65 -10.38
CA TRP A 58 0.12 -4.55 -10.37
C TRP A 58 1.56 -5.01 -10.08
N TYR A 59 1.75 -5.92 -9.12
CA TYR A 59 3.07 -6.48 -8.82
C TYR A 59 3.66 -7.25 -10.01
N ILE A 60 2.84 -8.03 -10.71
CA ILE A 60 3.27 -8.75 -11.92
C ILE A 60 3.70 -7.75 -13.00
N ASP A 61 2.91 -6.69 -13.20
CA ASP A 61 3.15 -5.69 -14.24
C ASP A 61 4.41 -4.86 -13.95
N VAL A 62 4.61 -4.44 -12.69
CA VAL A 62 5.83 -3.73 -12.25
C VAL A 62 7.06 -4.61 -12.44
N LYS A 63 6.99 -5.87 -12.04
CA LYS A 63 8.12 -6.79 -12.22
C LYS A 63 8.47 -6.95 -13.70
N LYS A 64 7.47 -7.17 -14.55
CA LYS A 64 7.66 -7.28 -15.99
C LYS A 64 8.29 -6.02 -16.59
N ASN A 65 7.76 -4.85 -16.24
CA ASN A 65 8.30 -3.57 -16.71
C ASN A 65 9.75 -3.35 -16.24
N SER A 66 10.05 -3.69 -14.98
CA SER A 66 11.41 -3.61 -14.43
C SER A 66 12.39 -4.53 -15.15
N ASP A 67 11.97 -5.77 -15.45
CA ASP A 67 12.78 -6.72 -16.24
C ASP A 67 13.07 -6.17 -17.65
N GLU A 68 12.10 -5.50 -18.29
CA GLU A 68 12.27 -4.86 -19.59
C GLU A 68 13.23 -3.66 -19.53
N ILE A 69 13.09 -2.78 -18.52
CA ILE A 69 14.04 -1.69 -18.26
C ILE A 69 15.46 -2.23 -18.10
N MET A 70 15.64 -3.27 -17.28
CA MET A 70 16.96 -3.84 -17.00
C MET A 70 17.57 -4.47 -18.26
N LYS A 71 16.76 -5.15 -19.06
CA LYS A 71 17.20 -5.72 -20.34
C LYS A 71 17.66 -4.62 -21.32
N ASN A 72 16.89 -3.55 -21.46
CA ASN A 72 17.25 -2.44 -22.36
C ASN A 72 18.47 -1.68 -21.84
N PHE A 73 18.59 -1.52 -20.52
CA PHE A 73 19.77 -0.93 -19.89
C PHE A 73 21.03 -1.75 -20.17
N ALA A 74 20.97 -3.07 -19.97
CA ALA A 74 22.10 -3.97 -20.24
C ALA A 74 22.54 -3.96 -21.71
N ASN A 75 21.59 -3.76 -22.63
CA ASN A 75 21.86 -3.65 -24.07
C ASN A 75 22.24 -2.22 -24.52
N SER A 76 22.37 -1.26 -23.60
CA SER A 76 22.61 0.16 -23.91
C SER A 76 21.57 0.77 -24.86
N SER A 77 20.36 0.23 -24.87
CA SER A 77 19.23 0.68 -25.69
C SER A 77 18.15 1.40 -24.87
N LEU A 78 18.41 1.66 -23.58
CA LEU A 78 17.49 2.40 -22.73
C LEU A 78 17.57 3.90 -23.02
N GLU A 79 16.52 4.43 -23.65
CA GLU A 79 16.39 5.86 -23.91
C GLU A 79 15.65 6.57 -22.77
N ARG A 80 15.96 7.86 -22.57
CA ARG A 80 15.32 8.71 -21.53
C ARG A 80 13.79 8.81 -21.68
N HIS A 81 13.27 8.69 -22.90
CA HIS A 81 11.85 8.75 -23.21
C HIS A 81 11.30 7.39 -23.68
N SER A 82 11.92 6.32 -23.21
CA SER A 82 11.47 4.95 -23.49
C SER A 82 10.09 4.69 -22.89
N ILE A 83 9.35 3.79 -23.56
CA ILE A 83 7.98 3.42 -23.17
C ILE A 83 7.98 2.80 -21.77
N GLU A 84 9.01 2.04 -21.43
CA GLU A 84 9.15 1.34 -20.16
C GLU A 84 9.30 2.32 -18.98
N LEU A 85 10.04 3.42 -19.16
CA LEU A 85 10.14 4.48 -18.14
C LEU A 85 8.82 5.27 -17.99
N MET A 86 8.09 5.48 -19.09
CA MET A 86 6.74 6.08 -19.01
C MET A 86 5.77 5.15 -18.28
N GLN A 87 5.83 3.85 -18.59
CA GLN A 87 5.00 2.82 -17.97
C GLN A 87 5.28 2.69 -16.47
N ASP A 88 6.55 2.81 -16.04
CA ASP A 88 6.92 2.78 -14.63
C ASP A 88 6.25 3.91 -13.82
N ASN A 89 6.22 5.11 -14.39
CA ASN A 89 5.51 6.26 -13.81
C ASN A 89 4.00 6.03 -13.75
N ILE A 90 3.42 5.47 -14.81
CA ILE A 90 1.99 5.12 -14.85
C ILE A 90 1.67 4.13 -13.74
N LEU A 91 2.39 3.01 -13.67
CA LEU A 91 2.18 1.96 -12.65
C LEU A 91 2.33 2.52 -11.23
N SER A 92 3.28 3.42 -11.00
CA SER A 92 3.45 4.09 -9.71
C SER A 92 2.24 4.97 -9.36
N SER A 93 1.76 5.77 -10.31
CA SER A 93 0.57 6.61 -10.10
C SER A 93 -0.72 5.81 -9.91
N GLU A 94 -0.87 4.70 -10.63
CA GLU A 94 -2.03 3.82 -10.52
C GLU A 94 -2.11 3.16 -9.14
N ARG A 95 -0.97 2.77 -8.56
CA ARG A 95 -0.92 2.25 -7.20
C ARG A 95 -1.48 3.25 -6.20
N VAL A 96 -0.97 4.48 -6.22
CA VAL A 96 -1.42 5.54 -5.31
C VAL A 96 -2.92 5.80 -5.46
N ARG A 97 -3.41 5.86 -6.71
CA ARG A 97 -4.85 6.02 -6.98
C ARG A 97 -5.68 4.90 -6.36
N VAL A 98 -5.26 3.64 -6.52
CA VAL A 98 -6.03 2.49 -6.00
C VAL A 98 -5.94 2.37 -4.48
N GLU A 99 -4.84 2.77 -3.86
CA GLU A 99 -4.74 2.90 -2.40
C GLU A 99 -5.71 3.97 -1.88
N GLN A 100 -5.84 5.12 -2.56
CA GLN A 100 -6.84 6.13 -2.22
C GLN A 100 -8.28 5.62 -2.41
N GLU A 101 -8.56 4.93 -3.53
CA GLU A 101 -9.87 4.34 -3.79
C GLU A 101 -10.24 3.33 -2.70
N PHE A 102 -9.28 2.52 -2.24
CA PHE A 102 -9.49 1.58 -1.13
C PHE A 102 -9.94 2.31 0.15
N ILE A 103 -9.24 3.37 0.55
CA ILE A 103 -9.58 4.16 1.74
C ILE A 103 -10.98 4.77 1.61
N MET A 104 -11.30 5.36 0.45
CA MET A 104 -12.60 5.97 0.20
C MET A 104 -13.73 4.94 0.25
N ASN A 105 -13.55 3.78 -0.39
CA ASN A 105 -14.52 2.71 -0.36
C ASN A 105 -14.76 2.19 1.07
N VAL A 106 -13.69 2.08 1.89
CA VAL A 106 -13.85 1.75 3.31
C VAL A 106 -14.61 2.85 4.03
N TYR A 107 -14.26 4.12 3.82
CA TYR A 107 -14.93 5.25 4.47
C TYR A 107 -16.44 5.29 4.19
N ASP A 108 -16.85 4.95 2.97
CA ASP A 108 -18.24 4.99 2.52
C ASP A 108 -19.13 4.00 3.28
N ILE A 109 -18.62 2.81 3.61
CA ILE A 109 -19.39 1.78 4.32
C ILE A 109 -19.50 2.06 5.83
N LEU A 110 -18.69 2.97 6.37
CA LEU A 110 -18.66 3.28 7.79
C LEU A 110 -19.76 4.28 8.19
N ASN A 111 -20.23 4.18 9.44
CA ASN A 111 -21.09 5.20 10.03
C ASN A 111 -20.29 6.40 10.57
N LYS A 112 -20.97 7.45 11.02
CA LYS A 112 -20.33 8.70 11.48
C LYS A 112 -19.28 8.49 12.58
N GLU A 113 -19.56 7.66 13.59
CA GLU A 113 -18.64 7.41 14.70
C GLU A 113 -17.44 6.56 14.26
N GLN A 114 -17.68 5.53 13.44
CA GLN A 114 -16.62 4.71 12.87
C GLN A 114 -15.71 5.54 11.95
N ARG A 115 -16.26 6.41 11.10
CA ARG A 115 -15.51 7.34 10.24
C ARG A 115 -14.59 8.24 11.06
N LYS A 116 -15.07 8.75 12.21
CA LYS A 116 -14.26 9.58 13.10
C LYS A 116 -13.06 8.82 13.68
N LYS A 117 -13.27 7.56 14.11
CA LYS A 117 -12.18 6.68 14.56
C LYS A 117 -11.19 6.43 13.43
N PHE A 118 -11.69 5.99 12.28
CA PHE A 118 -10.91 5.65 11.10
C PHE A 118 -10.05 6.82 10.58
N SER A 119 -10.62 8.01 10.43
CA SER A 119 -9.87 9.21 10.01
C SER A 119 -8.78 9.61 11.02
N THR A 120 -9.01 9.37 12.32
CA THR A 120 -8.01 9.65 13.37
C THR A 120 -6.82 8.70 13.23
N SER A 121 -7.10 7.42 13.00
CA SER A 121 -6.09 6.39 12.76
C SER A 121 -5.25 6.68 11.51
N ILE A 122 -5.89 6.99 10.38
CA ILE A 122 -5.18 7.36 9.14
C ILE A 122 -4.29 8.59 9.35
N ASN A 123 -4.79 9.63 10.02
CA ASN A 123 -4.00 10.83 10.28
C ASN A 123 -2.79 10.55 11.18
N LYS A 124 -2.92 9.65 12.16
CA LYS A 124 -1.80 9.22 13.01
C LYS A 124 -0.73 8.49 12.19
N GLN A 125 -1.14 7.60 11.28
CA GLN A 125 -0.22 6.87 10.40
C GLN A 125 0.52 7.80 9.44
N ASN A 126 -0.18 8.74 8.80
CA ASN A 126 0.44 9.74 7.92
C ASN A 126 1.49 10.59 8.65
N ARG A 127 1.25 10.94 9.92
CA ARG A 127 2.24 11.65 10.75
C ARG A 127 3.45 10.79 11.07
N ASN A 128 3.27 9.51 11.38
CA ASN A 128 4.37 8.59 11.66
C ASN A 128 5.26 8.37 10.43
N ILE A 129 4.66 8.25 9.24
CA ILE A 129 5.40 8.14 7.96
C ILE A 129 6.24 9.40 7.72
N ASN A 130 5.63 10.59 7.84
CA ASN A 130 6.35 11.87 7.69
C ASN A 130 7.49 12.04 8.72
N THR A 131 7.33 11.51 9.93
CA THR A 131 8.36 11.59 10.97
C THR A 131 9.54 10.67 10.65
N LEU A 132 9.28 9.46 10.12
CA LEU A 132 10.33 8.53 9.66
C LEU A 132 11.07 9.05 8.43
N GLU A 133 10.38 9.69 7.49
CA GLU A 133 11.00 10.31 6.31
C GLU A 133 11.89 11.50 6.68
N ASN A 134 11.47 12.32 7.64
CA ASN A 134 12.28 13.44 8.14
C ASN A 134 13.55 12.97 8.85
N ASN A 135 13.47 11.89 9.64
CA ASN A 135 14.63 11.31 10.32
C ASN A 135 15.62 10.64 9.35
N ASN A 136 15.12 10.05 8.25
CA ASN A 136 15.97 9.49 7.19
C ASN A 136 16.65 10.58 6.36
N LYS A 137 16.02 11.75 6.16
CA LYS A 137 16.66 12.92 5.56
C LYS A 137 17.83 13.43 6.41
N THR A 138 17.65 13.51 7.73
CA THR A 138 18.73 13.91 8.65
C THR A 138 19.89 12.92 8.63
N PHE A 139 19.60 11.60 8.53
CA PHE A 139 20.64 10.58 8.42
C PHE A 139 21.38 10.57 7.07
N GLY A 140 20.73 10.98 5.98
CA GLY A 140 21.34 11.19 4.67
C GLY A 140 22.30 12.38 4.64
N GLU A 141 21.95 13.46 5.33
CA GLU A 141 22.82 14.65 5.48
C GLU A 141 24.08 14.35 6.30
N PHE A 142 24.00 13.47 7.31
CA PHE A 142 25.18 13.02 8.09
C PHE A 142 26.18 12.15 7.29
N LYS A 143 25.76 11.49 6.20
CA LYS A 143 26.67 10.73 5.33
C LYS A 143 27.35 11.61 4.28
N GLN A 144 26.75 12.74 3.90
CA GLN A 144 27.30 13.60 2.86
C GLN A 144 28.49 14.46 3.36
N GLN A 145 28.60 14.70 4.68
CA GLN A 145 29.71 15.49 5.27
C GLN A 145 30.98 14.68 5.57
N ASN A 146 31.04 13.37 5.25
CA ASN A 146 32.22 12.52 5.47
C ASN A 146 32.79 11.90 4.18
N ILE A 147 32.41 12.43 3.01
CA ILE A 147 33.04 12.09 1.72
C ILE A 147 33.43 13.39 1.03
N ASP A 148 34.34 14.14 1.65
CA ASP A 148 35.19 15.09 0.93
C ASP A 148 36.59 14.48 0.89
N PHE A 149 36.99 14.05 -0.32
CA PHE A 149 38.39 13.81 -0.68
C PHE A 149 38.98 15.09 -1.27
#